data_AF-A0A2X3F6T4-F1
#
_entry.id   AF-A0A2X3F6T4-F1
#
_cell.length_a   1.000
_cell.length_b   1.000
_cell.length_c   1.000
_cell.angle_alpha   90.00
_cell.angle_beta   90.00
_cell.angle_gamma   90.00
#
_symmetry.space_group_name_H-M   'P 1'
#
loop_
_entity.id
_entity.type
_entity.pdbx_description
1 polymer ?
#
loop_
_entity_poly.entity_id
_entity_poly.type
_entity_poly.pdbx_seq_one_letter_code
_entity_poly.pdbx_strand_id
1 'polypeptide(L)'
;MMMTIMTRTITHCRPAGVAGAVVELKAPANYQITTAAGYSVIASPLLTEIAPVVGMPVTLGFNSVDYDLFIASYTPGQAAVPGTGGSAAKVQASAAPTTYDFSTSSSTFTITWQGVTYPVSLVANYVSMSGLLAAITEGLTGSGLVAQDNGGTVLITESASPFAGGAITSSSLPAAVFGDAPVYTSGTASTGGSPAVTANVTLAYNSATGTAFSGMPEGVQRLSLAHRGNEYRIVSADGTTATVARLVNGAVDESWPGFTARTMIDYEATGLNDTLSWLGPFLVCPENETVDMFEVNFSFPNGICGFDSKGKKRIRHVEWEIQYRVYGSGSGWVSHQGRVCA
;
A
#
# COMPACT_ATOMS: atom_id res chain seq x y z
N MET A 1 -7.25 32.94 2.61
CA MET A 1 -8.59 32.84 3.24
C MET A 1 -9.33 31.68 2.57
N MET A 2 -9.99 30.82 3.34
CA MET A 2 -10.79 29.70 2.82
C MET A 2 -12.27 30.06 3.01
N MET A 3 -13.13 29.84 2.01
CA MET A 3 -14.49 30.38 1.96
C MET A 3 -15.49 29.38 1.37
N THR A 4 -16.71 29.36 1.90
CA THR A 4 -17.82 28.53 1.40
C THR A 4 -18.91 29.46 0.84
N ILE A 5 -19.26 29.33 -0.45
CA ILE A 5 -20.42 30.02 -1.08
C ILE A 5 -21.40 28.97 -1.60
N MET A 6 -22.69 29.09 -1.25
CA MET A 6 -23.77 28.34 -1.90
C MET A 6 -24.40 29.16 -3.04
N THR A 7 -23.71 29.36 -4.17
CA THR A 7 -24.30 29.63 -5.51
C THR A 7 -23.23 29.70 -6.60
N ARG A 8 -23.63 29.36 -7.84
CA ARG A 8 -22.81 28.82 -8.93
C ARG A 8 -21.81 29.76 -9.62
N THR A 9 -20.70 29.11 -10.03
CA THR A 9 -19.71 29.41 -11.11
C THR A 9 -18.51 30.29 -10.72
N ILE A 10 -17.29 29.74 -10.82
CA ILE A 10 -16.11 30.28 -11.55
C ILE A 10 -14.90 29.31 -11.45
N THR A 11 -14.08 29.42 -12.49
CA THR A 11 -12.93 28.69 -13.03
C THR A 11 -11.67 28.56 -12.15
N HIS A 12 -11.15 27.31 -12.09
CA HIS A 12 -9.76 26.82 -11.98
C HIS A 12 -8.69 27.65 -11.21
N CYS A 13 -8.17 27.08 -10.10
CA CYS A 13 -6.74 27.10 -9.73
C CYS A 13 -6.43 26.07 -8.61
N ARG A 14 -5.48 25.14 -8.83
CA ARG A 14 -4.87 24.21 -7.85
C ARG A 14 -3.56 24.85 -7.34
N PRO A 15 -3.02 24.48 -6.15
CA PRO A 15 -2.10 23.34 -6.14
C PRO A 15 -2.35 22.37 -4.97
N ALA A 16 -2.30 21.07 -5.27
CA ALA A 16 -1.93 20.09 -4.26
C ALA A 16 -0.43 20.22 -4.10
N GLY A 17 0.03 20.43 -2.87
CA GLY A 17 1.45 20.70 -2.58
C GLY A 17 1.69 21.79 -1.55
N VAL A 18 0.65 22.43 -1.01
CA VAL A 18 0.80 23.45 0.04
C VAL A 18 0.64 22.81 1.42
N ALA A 19 1.49 23.20 2.37
CA ALA A 19 1.38 22.79 3.77
C ALA A 19 -0.01 23.14 4.33
N GLY A 20 -0.63 22.18 5.01
CA GLY A 20 -1.99 22.25 5.54
C GLY A 20 -3.08 21.71 4.62
N ALA A 21 -2.77 21.42 3.35
CA ALA A 21 -3.74 20.81 2.44
C ALA A 21 -4.04 19.36 2.85
N VAL A 22 -5.30 18.95 2.69
CA VAL A 22 -5.70 17.56 2.86
C VAL A 22 -5.88 16.93 1.49
N VAL A 23 -5.28 15.77 1.32
CA VAL A 23 -5.24 15.01 0.07
C VAL A 23 -5.66 13.57 0.34
N GLU A 24 -6.26 12.94 -0.66
CA GLU A 24 -6.39 11.49 -0.71
C GLU A 24 -5.12 10.92 -1.36
N LEU A 25 -4.46 9.96 -0.71
CA LEU A 25 -3.29 9.30 -1.27
C LEU A 25 -3.53 7.80 -1.43
N LYS A 26 -3.45 7.31 -2.66
CA LYS A 26 -3.41 5.88 -2.96
C LYS A 26 -2.00 5.51 -3.37
N ALA A 27 -1.40 4.57 -2.64
CA ALA A 27 -0.06 4.08 -2.90
C ALA A 27 -0.07 2.56 -3.17
N PRO A 28 -0.42 2.13 -4.40
CA PRO A 28 -0.44 0.71 -4.75
C PRO A 28 0.91 0.01 -4.57
N ALA A 29 0.87 -1.20 -4.03
CA ALA A 29 2.02 -2.07 -3.90
C ALA A 29 1.65 -3.53 -4.21
N ASN A 30 2.67 -4.39 -4.27
CA ASN A 30 2.48 -5.81 -4.52
C ASN A 30 2.25 -6.54 -3.18
N TYR A 31 1.19 -7.34 -3.12
CA TYR A 31 0.82 -8.15 -1.98
C TYR A 31 0.63 -9.60 -2.44
N GLN A 32 1.03 -10.53 -1.60
CA GLN A 32 0.74 -11.94 -1.83
C GLN A 32 -0.66 -12.26 -1.34
N ILE A 33 -1.49 -12.82 -2.22
CA ILE A 33 -2.85 -13.24 -1.91
C ILE A 33 -2.92 -14.76 -1.82
N THR A 34 -3.49 -15.27 -0.74
CA THR A 34 -3.88 -16.67 -0.58
C THR A 34 -5.29 -16.78 -0.01
N THR A 35 -5.91 -17.94 -0.10
CA THR A 35 -7.23 -18.18 0.49
C THR A 35 -7.13 -19.03 1.75
N ALA A 36 -7.73 -18.58 2.84
CA ALA A 36 -7.83 -19.38 4.07
C ALA A 36 -9.15 -19.12 4.79
N ALA A 37 -9.82 -20.20 5.22
CA ALA A 37 -11.08 -20.14 5.98
C ALA A 37 -12.17 -19.24 5.35
N GLY A 38 -12.22 -19.16 4.01
CA GLY A 38 -13.16 -18.32 3.27
C GLY A 38 -12.77 -16.84 3.15
N TYR A 39 -11.59 -16.45 3.62
CA TYR A 39 -11.03 -15.10 3.46
C TYR A 39 -9.97 -15.06 2.36
N SER A 40 -9.87 -13.92 1.68
CA SER A 40 -8.63 -13.50 1.02
C SER A 40 -7.64 -13.06 2.11
N VAL A 41 -6.54 -13.78 2.26
CA VAL A 41 -5.42 -13.42 3.13
C VAL A 41 -4.46 -12.56 2.33
N ILE A 42 -4.23 -11.33 2.80
CA ILE A 42 -3.34 -10.36 2.17
C ILE A 42 -2.05 -10.35 2.98
N ALA A 43 -0.92 -10.73 2.39
CA ALA A 43 0.37 -10.80 3.06
C ALA A 43 1.41 -9.87 2.40
N SER A 44 2.06 -9.03 3.21
CA SER A 44 3.16 -8.17 2.79
C SER A 44 3.82 -7.50 4.01
N PRO A 45 5.15 -7.30 4.02
CA PRO A 45 5.82 -6.45 5.02
C PRO A 45 5.26 -5.02 5.07
N LEU A 46 4.73 -4.52 3.94
CA LEU A 46 4.16 -3.17 3.82
C LEU A 46 2.86 -2.98 4.61
N LEU A 47 2.24 -4.05 5.12
CA LEU A 47 1.09 -3.94 6.01
C LEU A 47 1.42 -3.20 7.32
N THR A 48 2.69 -3.06 7.66
CA THR A 48 3.10 -2.24 8.81
C THR A 48 2.80 -0.74 8.61
N GLU A 49 2.75 -0.25 7.36
CA GLU A 49 2.45 1.15 7.03
C GLU A 49 1.07 1.59 7.49
N ILE A 50 0.11 0.66 7.55
CA ILE A 50 -1.25 1.00 7.98
C ILE A 50 -1.42 0.91 9.50
N ALA A 51 -0.43 0.43 10.25
CA ALA A 51 -0.54 0.13 11.69
C ALA A 51 -1.85 -0.63 12.02
N PRO A 52 -2.03 -1.85 11.49
CA PRO A 52 -3.32 -2.51 11.47
C PRO A 52 -3.74 -2.99 12.86
N VAL A 53 -5.01 -2.76 13.18
CA VAL A 53 -5.66 -3.23 14.40
C VAL A 53 -6.97 -3.91 14.00
N VAL A 54 -7.32 -5.02 14.66
CA VAL A 54 -8.60 -5.71 14.41
C VAL A 54 -9.76 -4.73 14.67
N GLY A 55 -10.67 -4.63 13.70
CA GLY A 55 -11.78 -3.67 13.72
C GLY A 55 -11.44 -2.30 13.14
N MET A 56 -10.20 -2.06 12.71
CA MET A 56 -9.84 -0.83 12.02
C MET A 56 -10.56 -0.74 10.66
N PRO A 57 -11.26 0.37 10.37
CA PRO A 57 -11.85 0.59 9.05
C PRO A 57 -10.75 0.91 8.03
N VAL A 58 -10.79 0.24 6.89
CA VAL A 58 -9.82 0.37 5.81
C VAL A 58 -10.51 0.53 4.47
N THR A 59 -9.82 1.14 3.52
CA THR A 59 -10.20 1.16 2.11
C THR A 59 -9.18 0.33 1.33
N LEU A 60 -9.66 -0.71 0.64
CA LEU A 60 -8.88 -1.54 -0.26
C LEU A 60 -9.17 -1.10 -1.70
N GLY A 61 -8.16 -0.59 -2.40
CA GLY A 61 -8.24 -0.32 -3.83
C GLY A 61 -7.71 -1.51 -4.64
N PHE A 62 -8.58 -2.12 -5.46
CA PHE A 62 -8.23 -3.23 -6.33
C PHE A 62 -9.02 -3.15 -7.65
N ASN A 63 -8.34 -3.31 -8.80
CA ASN A 63 -8.96 -3.21 -10.13
C ASN A 63 -9.80 -1.94 -10.34
N SER A 64 -9.31 -0.79 -9.87
CA SER A 64 -10.02 0.51 -9.91
C SER A 64 -11.32 0.56 -9.12
N VAL A 65 -11.57 -0.43 -8.24
CA VAL A 65 -12.69 -0.44 -7.30
C VAL A 65 -12.17 -0.26 -5.89
N ASP A 66 -12.77 0.66 -5.16
CA ASP A 66 -12.51 0.86 -3.73
C ASP A 66 -13.53 0.07 -2.90
N TYR A 67 -13.04 -0.74 -1.97
CA TYR A 67 -13.85 -1.50 -1.03
C TYR A 67 -13.63 -0.96 0.38
N ASP A 68 -14.72 -0.49 1.00
CA ASP A 68 -14.72 -0.14 2.41
C ASP A 68 -14.94 -1.38 3.27
N LEU A 69 -13.88 -1.74 3.99
CA LEU A 69 -13.77 -2.98 4.74
C LEU A 69 -13.28 -2.70 6.17
N PHE A 70 -13.14 -3.77 6.94
CA PHE A 70 -12.57 -3.76 8.28
C PHE A 70 -11.49 -4.83 8.37
N ILE A 71 -10.41 -4.57 9.12
CA ILE A 71 -9.43 -5.60 9.49
C ILE A 71 -10.15 -6.65 10.36
N ALA A 72 -10.30 -7.86 9.83
CA ALA A 72 -10.90 -8.98 10.54
C ALA A 72 -9.89 -9.74 11.40
N SER A 73 -8.67 -9.91 10.88
CA SER A 73 -7.53 -10.42 11.63
C SER A 73 -6.24 -9.75 11.19
N TYR A 74 -5.26 -9.73 12.09
CA TYR A 74 -3.91 -9.26 11.80
C TYR A 74 -2.90 -10.16 12.48
N THR A 75 -1.98 -10.71 11.70
CA THR A 75 -0.78 -11.37 12.19
C THR A 75 0.41 -10.43 11.94
N PRO A 76 1.06 -9.92 13.01
CA PRO A 76 2.24 -9.08 12.87
C PRO A 76 3.36 -9.79 12.13
N GLY A 77 4.13 -9.00 11.37
CA GLY A 77 5.38 -9.48 10.80
C GLY A 77 6.42 -9.64 11.90
N GLN A 78 7.25 -10.67 11.77
CA GLN A 78 8.35 -10.91 12.69
C GLN A 78 9.60 -11.21 11.87
N ALA A 79 10.71 -10.56 12.18
CA ALA A 79 12.00 -10.98 11.65
C ALA A 79 12.36 -12.37 12.21
N ALA A 80 13.21 -13.11 11.48
CA ALA A 80 13.79 -14.31 12.05
C ALA A 80 14.59 -13.93 13.30
N VAL A 81 14.29 -14.60 14.42
CA VAL A 81 15.09 -14.50 15.63
C VAL A 81 16.06 -15.68 15.59
N PRO A 82 17.38 -15.44 15.46
CA PRO A 82 18.35 -16.52 15.40
C PRO A 82 18.24 -17.43 16.62
N GLY A 83 18.19 -18.74 16.38
CA GLY A 83 18.38 -19.73 17.44
C GLY A 83 19.85 -19.79 17.86
N THR A 84 20.10 -20.43 19.01
CA THR A 84 21.46 -20.69 19.49
C THR A 84 21.98 -22.00 18.89
N GLY A 85 23.24 -22.00 18.43
CA GLY A 85 23.87 -23.16 17.80
C GLY A 85 23.19 -23.60 16.50
N GLY A 86 23.50 -24.82 16.07
CA GLY A 86 23.04 -25.36 14.79
C GLY A 86 23.92 -24.97 13.60
N SER A 87 23.68 -25.61 12.47
CA SER A 87 24.37 -25.37 11.21
C SER A 87 23.40 -25.59 10.04
N ALA A 88 23.45 -24.72 9.03
CA ALA A 88 22.60 -24.85 7.86
C ALA A 88 22.90 -26.13 7.07
N ALA A 89 21.86 -26.80 6.57
CA ALA A 89 22.00 -27.79 5.52
C ALA A 89 22.42 -27.10 4.21
N LYS A 90 23.27 -27.78 3.42
CA LYS A 90 23.90 -27.21 2.22
C LYS A 90 24.04 -28.23 1.09
N VAL A 91 23.84 -27.76 -0.14
CA VAL A 91 24.29 -28.42 -1.37
C VAL A 91 25.20 -27.45 -2.11
N GLN A 92 26.46 -27.80 -2.26
CA GLN A 92 27.47 -26.99 -2.91
C GLN A 92 27.81 -27.58 -4.28
N ALA A 93 27.72 -26.77 -5.33
CA ALA A 93 28.21 -27.13 -6.66
C ALA A 93 29.72 -27.42 -6.61
N SER A 94 30.14 -28.43 -7.37
CA SER A 94 31.55 -28.85 -7.50
C SER A 94 32.34 -28.02 -8.49
N ALA A 95 31.66 -27.25 -9.35
CA ALA A 95 32.25 -26.38 -10.35
C ALA A 95 31.38 -25.15 -10.59
N ALA A 96 31.95 -24.13 -11.22
CA ALA A 96 31.19 -22.97 -11.68
C ALA A 96 30.23 -23.35 -12.82
N PRO A 97 29.08 -22.66 -12.97
CA PRO A 97 28.19 -22.89 -14.09
C PRO A 97 28.92 -22.71 -15.42
N THR A 98 28.73 -23.66 -16.34
CA THR A 98 29.33 -23.60 -17.69
C THR A 98 28.47 -22.81 -18.67
N THR A 99 27.20 -22.57 -18.34
CA THR A 99 26.27 -21.73 -19.11
C THR A 99 25.26 -21.06 -18.19
N TYR A 100 24.72 -19.92 -18.65
CA TYR A 100 23.57 -19.24 -18.06
C TYR A 100 22.35 -19.27 -19.00
N ASP A 101 22.48 -19.89 -20.18
CA ASP A 101 21.44 -19.95 -21.19
C ASP A 101 20.81 -21.35 -21.25
N PHE A 102 19.56 -21.43 -20.80
CA PHE A 102 18.70 -22.62 -20.82
C PHE A 102 17.49 -22.45 -21.75
N SER A 103 17.50 -21.42 -22.61
CA SER A 103 16.38 -21.13 -23.54
C SER A 103 16.23 -22.18 -24.64
N THR A 104 17.31 -22.86 -25.01
CA THR A 104 17.35 -23.89 -26.08
C THR A 104 17.48 -25.31 -25.55
N SER A 105 17.93 -25.48 -24.31
CA SER A 105 18.09 -26.77 -23.64
C SER A 105 17.68 -26.60 -22.17
N SER A 106 16.38 -26.65 -21.93
CA SER A 106 15.83 -26.50 -20.60
C SER A 106 16.27 -27.64 -19.68
N SER A 107 16.34 -27.36 -18.39
CA SER A 107 16.72 -28.33 -17.38
C SER A 107 15.79 -28.24 -16.18
N THR A 108 15.21 -29.38 -15.80
CA THR A 108 14.34 -29.48 -14.63
C THR A 108 14.93 -30.49 -13.66
N PHE A 109 15.00 -30.11 -12.40
CA PHE A 109 15.46 -30.96 -11.29
C PHE A 109 14.62 -30.68 -10.05
N THR A 110 14.70 -31.54 -9.06
CA THR A 110 14.00 -31.37 -7.79
C THR A 110 14.98 -31.26 -6.64
N ILE A 111 14.63 -30.42 -5.66
CA ILE A 111 15.28 -30.35 -4.35
C ILE A 111 14.25 -30.83 -3.33
N THR A 112 14.63 -31.80 -2.50
CA THR A 112 13.80 -32.30 -1.41
C THR A 112 14.37 -31.81 -0.08
N TRP A 113 13.51 -31.15 0.70
CA TRP A 113 13.83 -30.56 1.99
C TRP A 113 12.68 -30.78 2.97
N GLN A 114 12.99 -31.26 4.18
CA GLN A 114 11.98 -31.58 5.21
C GLN A 114 10.82 -32.47 4.71
N GLY A 115 11.11 -33.41 3.80
CA GLY A 115 10.11 -34.30 3.21
C GLY A 115 9.22 -33.67 2.13
N VAL A 116 9.42 -32.39 1.80
CA VAL A 116 8.74 -31.68 0.71
C VAL A 116 9.67 -31.57 -0.49
N THR A 117 9.14 -31.81 -1.69
CA THR A 117 9.90 -31.76 -2.94
C THR A 117 9.54 -30.51 -3.74
N TYR A 118 10.55 -29.71 -4.06
CA TYR A 118 10.46 -28.44 -4.77
C TYR A 118 11.02 -28.61 -6.19
N PRO A 119 10.19 -28.47 -7.25
CA PRO A 119 10.67 -28.53 -8.62
C PRO A 119 11.30 -27.20 -9.03
N VAL A 120 12.52 -27.26 -9.58
CA VAL A 120 13.23 -26.10 -10.14
C VAL A 120 13.37 -26.32 -11.65
N SER A 121 12.90 -25.35 -12.44
CA SER A 121 12.96 -25.40 -13.91
C SER A 121 13.75 -24.22 -14.46
N LEU A 122 14.83 -24.54 -15.17
CA LEU A 122 15.67 -23.58 -15.88
C LEU A 122 15.29 -23.61 -17.36
N VAL A 123 14.72 -22.52 -17.88
CA VAL A 123 14.09 -22.48 -19.22
C VAL A 123 14.40 -21.21 -20.02
N ALA A 124 15.25 -20.32 -19.49
CA ALA A 124 15.50 -19.00 -20.05
C ALA A 124 17.01 -18.70 -20.10
N ASN A 125 17.36 -17.57 -20.71
CA ASN A 125 18.70 -17.01 -20.61
C ASN A 125 18.79 -16.07 -19.40
N TYR A 126 19.53 -16.52 -18.38
CA TYR A 126 19.70 -15.79 -17.13
C TYR A 126 20.84 -14.77 -17.16
N VAL A 127 21.65 -14.76 -18.23
CA VAL A 127 22.74 -13.82 -18.53
C VAL A 127 23.92 -13.84 -17.56
N SER A 128 23.68 -14.12 -16.28
CA SER A 128 24.66 -14.01 -15.19
C SER A 128 24.37 -15.00 -14.06
N MET A 129 25.35 -15.16 -13.17
CA MET A 129 25.20 -15.93 -11.93
C MET A 129 24.03 -15.41 -11.09
N SER A 130 23.90 -14.09 -10.93
CA SER A 130 22.81 -13.50 -10.14
C SER A 130 21.43 -13.87 -10.71
N GLY A 131 21.26 -13.86 -12.04
CA GLY A 131 20.01 -14.25 -12.68
C GLY A 131 19.70 -15.73 -12.48
N LEU A 132 20.72 -16.59 -12.56
CA LEU A 132 20.58 -18.03 -12.35
C LEU A 132 20.20 -18.35 -10.89
N LEU A 133 20.88 -17.73 -9.92
CA LEU A 133 20.59 -17.92 -8.50
C LEU A 133 19.18 -17.43 -8.13
N ALA A 134 18.72 -16.33 -8.74
CA ALA A 134 17.36 -15.84 -8.56
C ALA A 134 16.33 -16.87 -9.04
N ALA A 135 16.52 -17.45 -10.23
CA ALA A 135 15.63 -18.46 -10.78
C ALA A 135 15.60 -19.75 -9.94
N ILE A 136 16.75 -20.19 -9.42
CA ILE A 136 16.81 -21.35 -8.51
C ILE A 136 16.08 -21.02 -7.20
N THR A 137 16.32 -19.84 -6.63
CA THR A 137 15.66 -19.40 -5.38
C THR A 137 14.15 -19.29 -5.56
N GLU A 138 13.69 -18.79 -6.71
CA GLU A 138 12.26 -18.73 -7.04
C GLU A 138 11.61 -20.12 -7.08
N GLY A 139 12.27 -21.11 -7.69
CA GLY A 139 11.81 -22.51 -7.66
C GLY A 139 11.79 -23.15 -6.26
N LEU A 140 12.50 -22.55 -5.30
CA LEU A 140 12.56 -22.98 -3.90
C LEU A 140 11.63 -22.15 -2.99
N THR A 141 10.75 -21.32 -3.55
CA THR A 141 9.81 -20.50 -2.77
C THR A 141 8.99 -21.35 -1.80
N GLY A 142 8.94 -20.92 -0.54
CA GLY A 142 8.26 -21.63 0.54
C GLY A 142 9.05 -22.76 1.21
N SER A 143 10.26 -23.08 0.74
CA SER A 143 11.14 -24.08 1.38
C SER A 143 11.97 -23.55 2.55
N GLY A 144 12.24 -22.24 2.58
CA GLY A 144 13.23 -21.63 3.48
C GLY A 144 14.68 -21.76 3.01
N LEU A 145 14.92 -22.45 1.89
CA LEU A 145 16.21 -22.53 1.21
C LEU A 145 16.38 -21.36 0.22
N VAL A 146 17.62 -20.95 0.01
CA VAL A 146 18.03 -19.94 -0.97
C VAL A 146 19.23 -20.43 -1.75
N ALA A 147 19.36 -19.99 -3.01
CA ALA A 147 20.56 -20.17 -3.80
C ALA A 147 21.43 -18.91 -3.72
N GLN A 148 22.72 -19.08 -3.44
CA GLN A 148 23.69 -18.00 -3.35
C GLN A 148 25.01 -18.36 -4.04
N ASP A 149 25.78 -17.34 -4.37
CA ASP A 149 27.14 -17.53 -4.89
C ASP A 149 28.09 -17.82 -3.73
N ASN A 150 28.93 -18.84 -3.89
CA ASN A 150 30.01 -19.16 -2.98
C ASN A 150 31.28 -19.38 -3.80
N GLY A 151 32.05 -18.30 -4.01
CA GLY A 151 33.32 -18.35 -4.73
C GLY A 151 33.19 -18.74 -6.21
N GLY A 152 32.09 -18.37 -6.87
CA GLY A 152 31.81 -18.68 -8.28
C GLY A 152 31.03 -19.96 -8.50
N THR A 153 30.57 -20.62 -7.42
CA THR A 153 29.83 -21.88 -7.48
C THR A 153 28.49 -21.74 -6.77
N VAL A 154 27.46 -22.42 -7.28
CA VAL A 154 26.10 -22.36 -6.71
C VAL A 154 26.06 -23.10 -5.37
N LEU A 155 25.57 -22.42 -4.34
CA LEU A 155 25.28 -22.98 -3.02
C LEU A 155 23.79 -22.87 -2.73
N ILE A 156 23.11 -23.99 -2.51
CA ILE A 156 21.75 -24.02 -1.94
C ILE A 156 21.87 -24.26 -0.44
N THR A 157 21.29 -23.37 0.37
CA THR A 157 21.35 -23.49 1.84
C THR A 157 20.13 -22.87 2.51
N GLU A 158 19.92 -23.17 3.78
CA GLU A 158 18.93 -22.47 4.61
C GLU A 158 19.26 -20.97 4.68
N SER A 159 18.25 -20.14 4.47
CA SER A 159 18.40 -18.67 4.39
C SER A 159 18.93 -18.02 5.66
N ALA A 160 18.49 -18.49 6.84
CA ALA A 160 18.91 -17.97 8.13
C ALA A 160 18.59 -18.96 9.27
N SER A 161 19.21 -18.72 10.42
CA SER A 161 18.83 -19.35 11.70
C SER A 161 17.45 -18.83 12.17
N PRO A 162 16.59 -19.64 12.82
CA PRO A 162 16.87 -20.99 13.36
C PRO A 162 16.96 -22.05 12.28
N PHE A 163 18.06 -22.80 12.26
CA PHE A 163 18.24 -23.91 11.32
C PHE A 163 17.33 -25.07 11.70
N ALA A 164 16.61 -25.62 10.73
CA ALA A 164 15.75 -26.78 10.95
C ALA A 164 16.58 -28.07 11.13
N GLY A 165 17.81 -28.09 10.61
CA GLY A 165 18.68 -29.26 10.59
C GLY A 165 18.19 -30.35 9.63
N GLY A 166 18.99 -31.39 9.43
CA GLY A 166 18.69 -32.47 8.48
C GLY A 166 19.43 -32.34 7.17
N ALA A 167 19.01 -33.08 6.14
CA ALA A 167 19.71 -33.19 4.87
C ALA A 167 18.86 -32.68 3.71
N ILE A 168 19.49 -31.92 2.81
CA ILE A 168 18.92 -31.63 1.49
C ILE A 168 19.22 -32.83 0.60
N THR A 169 18.25 -33.30 -0.17
CA THR A 169 18.45 -34.28 -1.24
C THR A 169 17.92 -33.72 -2.56
N SER A 170 18.24 -34.36 -3.68
CA SER A 170 17.81 -33.89 -5.00
C SER A 170 17.59 -35.05 -5.98
N SER A 171 16.92 -34.76 -7.10
CA SER A 171 17.06 -35.58 -8.31
C SER A 171 18.45 -35.41 -8.93
N SER A 172 18.64 -35.95 -10.14
CA SER A 172 19.82 -35.63 -10.97
C SER A 172 19.94 -34.12 -11.15
N LEU A 173 21.02 -33.53 -10.62
CA LEU A 173 21.31 -32.10 -10.77
C LEU A 173 21.94 -31.83 -12.15
N PRO A 174 21.66 -30.69 -12.78
CA PRO A 174 22.28 -30.33 -14.05
C PRO A 174 23.78 -30.10 -13.87
N ALA A 175 24.62 -30.92 -14.51
CA ALA A 175 26.08 -30.79 -14.43
C ALA A 175 26.57 -29.40 -14.91
N ALA A 176 25.83 -28.78 -15.84
CA ALA A 176 26.09 -27.42 -16.30
C ALA A 176 25.97 -26.33 -15.21
N VAL A 177 25.32 -26.64 -14.08
CA VAL A 177 25.14 -25.72 -12.93
C VAL A 177 25.88 -26.22 -11.69
N PHE A 178 25.85 -27.52 -11.42
CA PHE A 178 26.36 -28.11 -10.18
C PHE A 178 27.68 -28.89 -10.31
N GLY A 179 28.17 -29.07 -11.55
CA GLY A 179 29.29 -29.96 -11.87
C GLY A 179 28.96 -31.44 -11.62
N ASP A 180 29.98 -32.30 -11.70
CA ASP A 180 29.80 -33.76 -11.69
C ASP A 180 29.70 -34.36 -10.27
N ALA A 181 30.17 -33.64 -9.24
CA ALA A 181 30.26 -34.16 -7.87
C ALA A 181 29.84 -33.14 -6.79
N PRO A 182 28.61 -32.61 -6.84
CA PRO A 182 28.12 -31.66 -5.83
C PRO A 182 28.21 -32.25 -4.41
N VAL A 183 28.58 -31.41 -3.45
CA VAL A 183 28.84 -31.80 -2.06
C VAL A 183 27.62 -31.47 -1.19
N TYR A 184 27.12 -32.48 -0.49
CA TYR A 184 26.00 -32.36 0.45
C TYR A 184 26.53 -32.30 1.87
N THR A 185 26.11 -31.29 2.64
CA THR A 185 26.41 -31.17 4.06
C THR A 185 25.10 -31.09 4.83
N SER A 186 24.88 -32.06 5.72
CA SER A 186 23.70 -32.04 6.60
C SER A 186 23.81 -30.92 7.62
N GLY A 187 22.69 -30.26 7.88
CA GLY A 187 22.54 -29.27 8.92
C GLY A 187 22.24 -29.88 10.29
N THR A 188 22.49 -29.10 11.34
CA THR A 188 22.08 -29.41 12.71
C THR A 188 21.08 -28.35 13.17
N ALA A 189 20.02 -28.78 13.83
CA ALA A 189 18.95 -27.88 14.24
C ALA A 189 19.46 -26.86 15.28
N SER A 190 19.07 -25.59 15.11
CA SER A 190 19.27 -24.59 16.15
C SER A 190 18.33 -24.85 17.33
N THR A 191 18.72 -24.40 18.53
CA THR A 191 17.87 -24.44 19.72
C THR A 191 17.29 -23.06 20.00
N GLY A 192 15.96 -22.98 20.20
CA GLY A 192 15.26 -21.70 20.32
C GLY A 192 15.24 -20.90 19.01
N GLY A 193 14.88 -19.63 19.08
CA GLY A 193 14.68 -18.78 17.92
C GLY A 193 13.28 -18.94 17.30
N SER A 194 13.01 -18.19 16.24
CA SER A 194 11.73 -18.24 15.52
C SER A 194 11.94 -17.84 14.06
N PRO A 195 11.28 -18.51 13.10
CA PRO A 195 11.38 -18.16 11.70
C PRO A 195 10.79 -16.77 11.42
N ALA A 196 11.16 -16.18 10.30
CA ALA A 196 10.50 -14.95 9.84
C ALA A 196 9.02 -15.22 9.54
N VAL A 197 8.17 -14.31 9.98
CA VAL A 197 6.73 -14.30 9.69
C VAL A 197 6.44 -13.07 8.85
N THR A 198 5.88 -13.26 7.66
CA THR A 198 5.38 -12.14 6.85
C THR A 198 4.07 -11.66 7.45
N ALA A 199 3.96 -10.35 7.69
CA ALA A 199 2.74 -9.75 8.17
C ALA A 199 1.58 -10.08 7.21
N ASN A 200 0.41 -10.40 7.77
CA ASN A 200 -0.78 -10.69 6.99
C ASN A 200 -2.05 -10.21 7.68
N VAL A 201 -3.07 -9.88 6.89
CA VAL A 201 -4.40 -9.48 7.34
C VAL A 201 -5.47 -10.25 6.60
N THR A 202 -6.63 -10.39 7.25
CA THR A 202 -7.88 -10.71 6.55
C THR A 202 -8.86 -9.55 6.71
N LEU A 203 -9.76 -9.39 5.74
CA LEU A 203 -10.72 -8.29 5.72
C LEU A 203 -12.16 -8.81 5.80
N ALA A 204 -13.07 -8.00 6.34
CA ALA A 204 -14.49 -8.30 6.40
C ALA A 204 -15.34 -7.05 6.13
N TYR A 205 -16.58 -7.27 5.67
CA TYR A 205 -17.58 -6.22 5.48
C TYR A 205 -18.23 -5.86 6.81
N ASN A 206 -18.64 -4.60 6.97
CA ASN A 206 -19.42 -4.05 8.09
C ASN A 206 -18.74 -4.02 9.47
N SER A 207 -17.94 -5.03 9.84
CA SER A 207 -17.18 -5.08 11.09
C SER A 207 -16.05 -6.14 11.00
N ALA A 208 -15.19 -6.22 12.03
CA ALA A 208 -14.14 -7.26 12.11
C ALA A 208 -14.67 -8.70 12.06
N THR A 209 -15.92 -8.92 12.49
CA THR A 209 -16.57 -10.24 12.53
C THR A 209 -17.71 -10.36 11.52
N GLY A 210 -17.78 -9.45 10.56
CA GLY A 210 -18.83 -9.46 9.54
C GLY A 210 -18.55 -10.49 8.44
N THR A 211 -19.20 -10.31 7.30
CA THR A 211 -19.02 -11.22 6.15
C THR A 211 -17.58 -11.16 5.65
N ALA A 212 -16.94 -12.32 5.50
CA ALA A 212 -15.59 -12.42 4.99
C ALA A 212 -15.43 -11.75 3.61
N PHE A 213 -14.36 -10.98 3.44
CA PHE A 213 -13.94 -10.50 2.13
C PHE A 213 -13.15 -11.61 1.42
N SER A 214 -13.60 -12.00 0.24
CA SER A 214 -13.09 -13.15 -0.51
C SER A 214 -13.14 -12.90 -2.02
N GLY A 215 -12.50 -13.78 -2.80
CA GLY A 215 -12.60 -13.77 -4.27
C GLY A 215 -11.51 -12.95 -4.97
N MET A 216 -10.46 -12.56 -4.26
CA MET A 216 -9.26 -12.02 -4.91
C MET A 216 -8.48 -13.15 -5.59
N PRO A 217 -7.93 -12.95 -6.80
CA PRO A 217 -7.07 -13.95 -7.42
C PRO A 217 -5.83 -14.24 -6.58
N GLU A 218 -5.49 -15.51 -6.40
CA GLU A 218 -4.30 -15.93 -5.65
C GLU A 218 -3.01 -15.54 -6.40
N GLY A 219 -1.91 -15.43 -5.65
CA GLY A 219 -0.62 -14.97 -6.16
C GLY A 219 -0.38 -13.49 -5.89
N VAL A 220 0.58 -12.91 -6.60
CA VAL A 220 0.95 -11.51 -6.42
C VAL A 220 -0.09 -10.60 -7.07
N GLN A 221 -0.74 -9.78 -6.27
CA GLN A 221 -1.70 -8.77 -6.73
C GLN A 221 -1.18 -7.37 -6.42
N ARG A 222 -1.43 -6.43 -7.34
CA ARG A 222 -1.13 -5.01 -7.13
C ARG A 222 -2.38 -4.32 -6.58
N LEU A 223 -2.29 -3.80 -5.35
CA LEU A 223 -3.42 -3.21 -4.62
C LEU A 223 -2.97 -2.05 -3.74
N SER A 224 -3.89 -1.16 -3.38
CA SER A 224 -3.68 -0.16 -2.32
C SER A 224 -4.50 -0.54 -1.08
N LEU A 225 -3.91 -0.39 0.10
CA LEU A 225 -4.61 -0.60 1.36
C LEU A 225 -4.21 0.50 2.34
N ALA A 226 -5.18 1.26 2.83
CA ALA A 226 -4.96 2.34 3.79
C ALA A 226 -6.16 2.47 4.75
N HIS A 227 -6.01 3.31 5.78
CA HIS A 227 -7.13 3.65 6.65
C HIS A 227 -8.29 4.22 5.80
N ARG A 228 -9.53 3.94 6.20
CA ARG A 228 -10.70 4.37 5.43
C ARG A 228 -10.65 5.84 5.06
N GLY A 229 -10.93 6.13 3.80
CA GLY A 229 -10.90 7.48 3.21
C GLY A 229 -9.54 7.94 2.71
N ASN A 230 -8.45 7.22 3.03
CA ASN A 230 -7.09 7.50 2.56
C ASN A 230 -6.65 8.97 2.76
N GLU A 231 -7.08 9.62 3.84
CA GLU A 231 -6.87 11.05 4.05
C GLU A 231 -5.52 11.35 4.69
N TYR A 232 -4.80 12.31 4.11
CA TYR A 232 -3.51 12.78 4.63
C TYR A 232 -3.42 14.30 4.57
N ARG A 233 -2.85 14.92 5.60
CA ARG A 233 -2.51 16.33 5.62
C ARG A 233 -1.06 16.52 5.19
N ILE A 234 -0.80 17.40 4.24
CA ILE A 234 0.57 17.84 3.91
C ILE A 234 1.08 18.68 5.09
N VAL A 235 2.12 18.19 5.77
CA VAL A 235 2.79 18.87 6.90
C VAL A 235 3.75 19.92 6.37
N SER A 236 4.54 19.54 5.37
CA SER A 236 5.48 20.42 4.68
C SER A 236 5.66 19.96 3.24
N ALA A 237 6.06 20.88 2.38
CA ALA A 237 6.47 20.58 1.02
C ALA A 237 7.75 21.35 0.71
N ASP A 238 8.71 20.68 0.07
CA ASP A 238 9.95 21.28 -0.41
C ASP A 238 10.20 20.78 -1.83
N GLY A 239 9.92 21.64 -2.81
CA GLY A 239 10.04 21.37 -4.24
C GLY A 239 9.29 20.10 -4.67
N THR A 240 10.04 19.02 -4.87
CA THR A 240 9.53 17.72 -5.33
C THR A 240 9.18 16.75 -4.20
N THR A 241 9.28 17.18 -2.94
CA THR A 241 9.01 16.32 -1.77
C THR A 241 7.89 16.90 -0.92
N ALA A 242 7.04 16.03 -0.38
CA ALA A 242 5.99 16.40 0.56
C ALA A 242 6.05 15.47 1.78
N THR A 243 6.03 16.05 2.97
CA THR A 243 5.82 15.32 4.23
C THR A 243 4.33 15.33 4.52
N VAL A 244 3.77 14.17 4.86
CA VAL A 244 2.34 14.04 5.15
C VAL A 244 2.10 13.41 6.51
N ALA A 245 0.94 13.69 7.10
CA ALA A 245 0.43 13.03 8.29
C ALA A 245 -0.93 12.40 7.99
N ARG A 246 -1.15 11.15 8.40
CA ARG A 246 -2.45 10.48 8.26
C ARG A 246 -3.51 11.20 9.09
N LEU A 247 -4.69 11.36 8.51
CA LEU A 247 -5.88 11.82 9.21
C LEU A 247 -6.84 10.67 9.46
N VAL A 248 -7.39 10.61 10.67
CA VAL A 248 -8.47 9.70 11.06
C VAL A 248 -9.58 10.55 11.66
N ASN A 249 -10.75 10.53 11.03
CA ASN A 249 -11.90 11.35 11.44
C ASN A 249 -11.55 12.85 11.58
N GLY A 250 -10.70 13.36 10.67
CA GLY A 250 -10.26 14.76 10.66
C GLY A 250 -9.16 15.15 11.65
N ALA A 251 -8.75 14.24 12.55
CA ALA A 251 -7.64 14.44 13.48
C ALA A 251 -6.35 13.79 12.97
N VAL A 252 -5.19 14.36 13.31
CA VAL A 252 -3.88 13.75 13.00
C VAL A 252 -3.72 12.47 13.81
N ASP A 253 -3.33 11.40 13.14
CA ASP A 253 -3.08 10.11 13.76
C ASP A 253 -1.59 9.94 14.07
N GLU A 254 -1.23 10.18 15.34
CA GLU A 254 0.13 10.06 15.87
C GLU A 254 0.62 8.60 15.95
N SER A 255 -0.27 7.61 15.80
CA SER A 255 0.12 6.19 15.81
C SER A 255 0.56 5.69 14.45
N TRP A 256 0.40 6.51 13.40
CA TRP A 256 0.78 6.14 12.05
C TRP A 256 2.30 6.21 11.85
N PRO A 257 2.97 5.10 11.49
CA PRO A 257 4.43 5.08 11.34
C PRO A 257 4.94 5.76 10.06
N GLY A 258 4.04 6.15 9.15
CA GLY A 258 4.39 6.68 7.84
C GLY A 258 4.47 5.61 6.74
N PHE A 259 4.77 6.05 5.52
CA PHE A 259 5.05 5.16 4.40
C PHE A 259 6.49 4.62 4.49
N THR A 260 6.68 3.35 4.14
CA THR A 260 8.02 2.80 3.89
C THR A 260 8.58 3.44 2.63
N ALA A 261 9.85 3.85 2.69
CA ALA A 261 10.54 4.45 1.56
C ALA A 261 10.53 3.50 0.35
N ARG A 262 9.93 3.96 -0.76
CA ARG A 262 9.90 3.26 -2.04
C ARG A 262 9.74 4.24 -3.20
N THR A 263 10.23 3.84 -4.37
CA THR A 263 9.96 4.57 -5.62
C THR A 263 8.68 4.06 -6.24
N MET A 264 7.78 4.97 -6.60
CA MET A 264 6.49 4.67 -7.21
C MET A 264 6.20 5.63 -8.35
N ILE A 265 5.57 5.12 -9.40
CA ILE A 265 5.20 5.91 -10.60
C ILE A 265 3.68 6.06 -10.69
N ASP A 266 2.94 5.11 -10.12
CA ASP A 266 1.48 4.95 -10.21
C ASP A 266 0.77 5.27 -8.89
N TYR A 267 1.36 6.17 -8.07
CA TYR A 267 0.63 6.71 -6.93
C TYR A 267 -0.44 7.70 -7.41
N GLU A 268 -1.55 7.77 -6.70
CA GLU A 268 -2.59 8.78 -6.94
C GLU A 268 -2.62 9.74 -5.75
N ALA A 269 -2.64 11.04 -6.06
CA ALA A 269 -2.76 12.11 -5.07
C ALA A 269 -3.81 13.13 -5.54
N THR A 270 -5.00 13.04 -4.97
CA THR A 270 -6.13 13.91 -5.31
C THR A 270 -6.41 14.89 -4.17
N GLY A 271 -6.84 16.10 -4.49
CA GLY A 271 -7.33 17.01 -3.47
C GLY A 271 -8.69 16.56 -2.96
N LEU A 272 -9.00 16.80 -1.68
CA LEU A 272 -10.39 16.68 -1.22
C LEU A 272 -11.28 17.55 -2.11
N ASN A 273 -12.28 16.94 -2.76
CA ASN A 273 -13.26 17.56 -3.67
C ASN A 273 -12.80 17.86 -5.11
N ASP A 274 -11.84 17.14 -5.70
CA ASP A 274 -11.51 17.30 -7.13
C ASP A 274 -12.74 17.09 -8.06
N THR A 275 -13.71 16.26 -7.66
CA THR A 275 -14.99 16.02 -8.38
C THR A 275 -16.14 16.95 -7.98
N LEU A 276 -16.00 17.69 -6.87
CA LEU A 276 -17.03 18.59 -6.30
C LEU A 276 -16.47 19.99 -6.07
N SER A 277 -15.61 20.47 -6.97
CA SER A 277 -15.01 21.82 -6.97
C SER A 277 -16.02 22.99 -6.96
N TRP A 278 -17.32 22.70 -6.93
CA TRP A 278 -18.45 23.61 -6.87
C TRP A 278 -19.25 23.58 -5.55
N LEU A 279 -18.94 22.65 -4.63
CA LEU A 279 -19.60 22.49 -3.34
C LEU A 279 -18.56 22.23 -2.25
N GLY A 280 -18.31 23.25 -1.43
CA GLY A 280 -17.45 23.15 -0.26
C GLY A 280 -16.49 24.34 -0.13
N PRO A 281 -15.70 24.37 0.94
CA PRO A 281 -14.74 25.43 1.19
C PRO A 281 -13.62 25.42 0.14
N PHE A 282 -13.39 26.55 -0.53
CA PHE A 282 -12.31 26.73 -1.49
C PHE A 282 -11.34 27.82 -1.04
N LEU A 283 -10.11 27.77 -1.55
CA LEU A 283 -9.08 28.75 -1.24
C LEU A 283 -9.23 29.94 -2.20
N VAL A 284 -9.39 31.14 -1.63
CA VAL A 284 -9.65 32.38 -2.42
C VAL A 284 -8.35 33.13 -2.74
N CYS A 285 -7.22 32.71 -2.16
CA CYS A 285 -5.95 33.41 -2.23
C CYS A 285 -5.10 32.88 -3.40
N PRO A 286 -4.70 33.72 -4.36
CA PRO A 286 -3.68 33.35 -5.34
C PRO A 286 -2.36 32.99 -4.66
N GLU A 287 -1.55 32.20 -5.35
CA GLU A 287 -0.23 31.81 -4.87
C GLU A 287 0.66 33.03 -4.69
N ASN A 288 1.38 33.10 -3.55
CA ASN A 288 2.28 34.19 -3.17
C ASN A 288 1.64 35.58 -2.98
N GLU A 289 0.31 35.66 -2.87
CA GLU A 289 -0.40 36.91 -2.55
C GLU A 289 -1.08 36.83 -1.17
N THR A 290 -1.38 38.00 -0.60
CA THR A 290 -2.22 38.12 0.60
C THR A 290 -3.55 38.74 0.21
N VAL A 291 -4.65 38.02 0.49
CA VAL A 291 -6.01 38.53 0.34
C VAL A 291 -6.51 39.06 1.68
N ASP A 292 -6.83 40.35 1.72
CA ASP A 292 -7.44 41.06 2.86
C ASP A 292 -8.94 41.29 2.69
N MET A 293 -9.45 41.22 1.45
CA MET A 293 -10.86 41.40 1.12
C MET A 293 -11.29 40.49 -0.03
N PHE A 294 -12.54 40.02 0.01
CA PHE A 294 -13.21 39.37 -1.11
C PHE A 294 -14.61 39.95 -1.28
N GLU A 295 -15.09 39.99 -2.52
CA GLU A 295 -16.44 40.45 -2.86
C GLU A 295 -17.33 39.27 -3.25
N VAL A 296 -18.57 39.25 -2.76
CA VAL A 296 -19.56 38.22 -3.09
C VAL A 296 -20.79 38.86 -3.70
N ASN A 297 -21.10 38.44 -4.92
CA ASN A 297 -22.26 38.93 -5.66
C ASN A 297 -23.37 37.87 -5.69
N PHE A 298 -24.51 38.17 -5.06
CA PHE A 298 -25.70 37.34 -5.12
C PHE A 298 -26.59 37.79 -6.28
N SER A 299 -26.78 36.93 -7.27
CA SER A 299 -27.68 37.18 -8.40
C SER A 299 -28.92 36.31 -8.30
N PHE A 300 -30.09 36.93 -8.48
CA PHE A 300 -31.39 36.27 -8.51
C PHE A 300 -32.04 36.50 -9.89
N PRO A 301 -31.68 35.72 -10.93
CA PRO A 301 -32.07 35.99 -12.31
C PRO A 301 -33.59 36.01 -12.54
N ASN A 302 -34.35 35.30 -11.70
CA ASN A 302 -35.81 35.24 -11.76
C ASN A 302 -36.50 36.16 -10.72
N GLY A 303 -35.74 37.02 -10.05
CA GLY A 303 -36.22 37.86 -8.94
C GLY A 303 -36.50 37.07 -7.66
N ILE A 304 -36.78 37.79 -6.57
CA ILE A 304 -37.06 37.24 -5.24
C ILE A 304 -38.57 37.35 -4.91
N CYS A 305 -39.44 37.69 -5.87
CA CYS A 305 -40.87 37.90 -5.60
C CYS A 305 -41.65 36.58 -5.60
N GLY A 306 -42.45 36.33 -4.57
CA GLY A 306 -43.45 35.25 -4.56
C GLY A 306 -44.84 35.75 -4.99
N PHE A 307 -45.70 34.85 -5.47
CA PHE A 307 -47.13 35.12 -5.68
C PHE A 307 -47.96 34.11 -4.88
N ASP A 308 -49.11 34.55 -4.35
CA ASP A 308 -50.09 33.63 -3.77
C ASP A 308 -51.05 33.06 -4.82
N SER A 309 -51.92 32.13 -4.41
CA SER A 309 -52.90 31.47 -5.29
C SER A 309 -53.94 32.44 -5.90
N LYS A 310 -53.91 33.72 -5.52
CA LYS A 310 -54.76 34.80 -6.06
C LYS A 310 -53.95 35.83 -6.85
N GLY A 311 -52.67 35.54 -7.15
CA GLY A 311 -51.80 36.40 -7.93
C GLY A 311 -51.29 37.65 -7.20
N LYS A 312 -51.43 37.75 -5.86
CA LYS A 312 -50.89 38.88 -5.11
C LYS A 312 -49.40 38.65 -4.80
N LYS A 313 -48.60 39.71 -4.95
CA LYS A 313 -47.18 39.72 -4.58
C LYS A 313 -47.01 39.40 -3.09
N ARG A 314 -46.05 38.56 -2.78
CA ARG A 314 -45.62 38.20 -1.43
C ARG A 314 -44.13 38.46 -1.30
N ILE A 315 -43.79 39.08 -0.18
CA ILE A 315 -42.41 39.25 0.25
C ILE A 315 -41.79 37.86 0.41
N ARG A 316 -40.61 37.66 -0.18
CA ARG A 316 -39.77 36.51 0.14
C ARG A 316 -38.44 37.00 0.68
N HIS A 317 -37.84 36.13 1.46
CA HIS A 317 -36.56 36.37 2.08
C HIS A 317 -35.62 35.27 1.66
N VAL A 318 -34.41 35.67 1.29
CA VAL A 318 -33.28 34.75 1.14
C VAL A 318 -32.29 35.10 2.22
N GLU A 319 -32.02 34.13 3.08
CA GLU A 319 -30.96 34.21 4.07
C GLU A 319 -29.71 33.57 3.47
N TRP A 320 -28.56 34.17 3.71
CA TRP A 320 -27.27 33.66 3.28
C TRP A 320 -26.32 33.61 4.47
N GLU A 321 -25.43 32.62 4.44
CA GLU A 321 -24.31 32.50 5.35
C GLU A 321 -23.04 32.26 4.52
N ILE A 322 -22.01 33.04 4.81
CA ILE A 322 -20.66 32.84 4.29
C ILE A 322 -19.80 32.49 5.49
N GLN A 323 -19.22 31.29 5.46
CA GLN A 323 -18.21 30.89 6.43
C GLN A 323 -16.83 31.08 5.82
N TYR A 324 -15.93 31.70 6.59
CA TYR A 324 -14.55 31.86 6.20
C TYR A 324 -13.58 31.57 7.34
N ARG A 325 -12.34 31.25 7.00
CA ARG A 325 -11.22 31.19 7.97
C ARG A 325 -9.90 31.57 7.31
N VAL A 326 -8.93 32.02 8.11
CA VAL A 326 -7.56 32.18 7.64
C VAL A 326 -6.94 30.80 7.48
N TYR A 327 -6.45 30.51 6.27
CA TYR A 327 -5.84 29.22 5.96
C TYR A 327 -4.55 29.04 6.76
N GLY A 328 -4.33 27.84 7.32
CA GLY A 328 -3.15 27.52 8.14
C GLY A 328 -3.13 28.12 9.55
N SER A 329 -4.10 28.96 9.93
CA SER A 329 -4.12 29.63 11.24
C SER A 329 -4.51 28.73 12.43
N GLY A 330 -5.08 27.55 12.16
CA GLY A 330 -5.68 26.69 13.19
C GLY A 330 -6.97 27.25 13.80
N SER A 331 -7.46 28.41 13.36
CA SER A 331 -8.69 29.02 13.87
C SER A 331 -9.94 28.30 13.35
N GLY A 332 -11.02 28.36 14.15
CA GLY A 332 -12.36 27.93 13.71
C GLY A 332 -12.91 28.78 12.56
N TRP A 333 -14.03 28.33 12.00
CA TRP A 333 -14.78 29.06 10.98
C TRP A 333 -15.48 30.28 11.59
N VAL A 334 -15.40 31.41 10.89
CA VAL A 334 -16.14 32.64 11.21
C VAL A 334 -17.31 32.74 10.24
N SER A 335 -18.51 32.89 10.78
CA SER A 335 -19.74 33.08 9.99
C SER A 335 -20.05 34.55 9.80
N HIS A 336 -20.36 34.93 8.56
CA HIS A 336 -21.08 36.15 8.23
C HIS A 336 -22.44 35.79 7.66
N GLN A 337 -23.49 36.37 8.20
CA GLN A 337 -24.86 36.10 7.80
C GLN A 337 -25.54 37.37 7.32
N GLY A 338 -26.46 37.24 6.38
CA GLY A 338 -27.28 38.34 5.92
C GLY A 338 -28.58 37.87 5.30
N ARG A 339 -29.44 38.85 4.98
CA ARG A 339 -30.76 38.59 4.41
C ARG A 339 -31.02 39.58 3.28
N VAL A 340 -31.51 39.06 2.17
CA VAL A 340 -32.04 39.84 1.05
C VAL A 340 -33.55 39.79 1.09
N CYS A 341 -34.19 40.97 1.05
CA CYS A 341 -35.64 41.14 1.06
C CYS A 341 -36.09 41.84 -0.22
N ALA A 342 -37.15 41.33 -0.85
CA ALA A 342 -37.82 41.98 -1.98
C ALA A 342 -39.35 41.94 -1.79
#